data_AF-A0A955URG5-F1
#
_entry.id   AF-A0A955URG5-F1
#
_cell.length_a   1.000
_cell.length_b   1.000
_cell.length_c   1.000
_cell.angle_alpha   90.00
_cell.angle_beta   90.00
_cell.angle_gamma   90.00
#
_symmetry.space_group_name_H-M   'P 1'
#
loop_
_entity.id
_entity.type
_entity.pdbx_description
1 polymer ?
#
loop_
_entity_poly.entity_id
_entity_poly.type
_entity_poly.pdbx_seq_one_letter_code
_entity_poly.pdbx_strand_id
1 'polypeptide(L)'
;GGELPDRPADAAPVFFLSALRDALGAPLQRIQIVKGWLDGAETREQVYEVGGDPSNGATVDEATCTPMGAGFDTLCETWTDPDFDASVPAFWYARVIENPTCRWSRVACNAAGVDCATISDTDPLRDCCDPNVSHTIQERAWTSPIWYVPAG
;
A
#
# COMPACT_ATOMS: atom_id res chain seq x y z
N GLY A 1 4.01 5.14 16.32
CA GLY A 1 5.36 4.55 16.27
C GLY A 1 5.99 4.60 17.64
N GLY A 2 7.15 3.97 17.81
CA GLY A 2 7.85 3.91 19.09
C GLY A 2 9.15 3.13 18.96
N GLU A 3 9.83 2.91 20.09
CA GLU A 3 11.01 2.07 20.17
C GLU A 3 10.67 0.86 21.04
N LEU A 4 11.03 -0.33 20.57
CA LEU A 4 10.91 -1.55 21.34
C LEU A 4 12.02 -1.60 22.39
N PRO A 5 11.72 -2.10 23.61
CA PRO A 5 12.77 -2.37 24.58
C PRO A 5 13.70 -3.48 24.07
N ASP A 6 14.85 -3.63 24.71
CA ASP A 6 15.72 -4.79 24.51
C ASP A 6 14.96 -6.10 24.64
N ARG A 7 15.29 -7.05 23.76
CA ARG A 7 14.68 -8.37 23.73
C ARG A 7 15.77 -9.44 23.64
N PRO A 8 15.60 -10.59 24.32
CA PRO A 8 16.48 -11.72 24.10
C PRO A 8 16.31 -12.27 22.67
N ALA A 9 17.33 -12.97 22.16
CA ALA A 9 17.40 -13.43 20.78
C ALA A 9 16.24 -14.35 20.35
N ASP A 10 15.61 -15.04 21.29
CA ASP A 10 14.47 -15.95 21.07
C ASP A 10 13.10 -15.27 21.20
N ALA A 11 13.05 -13.96 21.45
CA ALA A 11 11.81 -13.21 21.65
C ALA A 11 11.52 -12.22 20.52
N ALA A 12 11.24 -12.76 19.32
CA ALA A 12 10.83 -11.98 18.16
C ALA A 12 9.62 -11.07 18.48
N PRO A 13 9.59 -9.83 17.95
CA PRO A 13 8.46 -8.94 18.15
C PRO A 13 7.21 -9.49 17.47
N VAL A 14 6.09 -9.29 18.16
CA VAL A 14 4.75 -9.62 17.66
C VAL A 14 3.99 -8.32 17.51
N PHE A 15 3.42 -8.10 16.33
CA PHE A 15 2.61 -6.93 16.02
C PHE A 15 1.18 -7.35 15.76
N PHE A 16 0.24 -6.60 16.33
CA PHE A 16 -1.17 -6.65 15.96
C PHE A 16 -1.43 -5.53 14.95
N LEU A 17 -2.03 -5.89 13.82
CA LEU A 17 -2.38 -4.96 12.76
C LEU A 17 -3.89 -4.89 12.63
N SER A 18 -4.41 -3.68 12.47
CA SER A 18 -5.82 -3.46 12.16
C SER A 18 -5.97 -2.30 11.19
N ALA A 19 -6.81 -2.53 10.18
CA ALA A 19 -7.19 -1.54 9.20
C ALA A 19 -8.69 -1.63 8.93
N LEU A 20 -9.31 -0.46 8.79
CA LEU A 20 -10.69 -0.27 8.36
C LEU A 20 -10.64 0.61 7.11
N ARG A 21 -11.38 0.24 6.07
CA ARG A 21 -11.44 1.06 4.86
C ARG A 21 -12.05 2.44 5.12
N ASP A 22 -11.71 3.40 4.27
CA ASP A 22 -12.50 4.62 4.17
C ASP A 22 -13.91 4.28 3.66
N ALA A 23 -14.94 4.89 4.26
CA ALA A 23 -16.33 4.68 3.87
C ALA A 23 -16.60 5.08 2.41
N LEU A 24 -15.87 6.08 1.91
CA LEU A 24 -15.91 6.58 0.54
C LEU A 24 -14.77 6.02 -0.34
N GLY A 25 -13.82 5.30 0.25
CA GLY A 25 -12.70 4.67 -0.44
C GLY A 25 -13.03 3.31 -1.03
N ALA A 26 -12.07 2.75 -1.76
CA ALA A 26 -12.20 1.40 -2.29
C ALA A 26 -12.03 0.36 -1.17
N PRO A 27 -12.54 -0.87 -1.34
CA PRO A 27 -12.25 -1.95 -0.41
C PRO A 27 -10.75 -2.18 -0.26
N LEU A 28 -10.30 -2.60 0.93
CA LEU A 28 -8.91 -2.96 1.16
C LEU A 28 -8.56 -4.20 0.32
N GLN A 29 -7.37 -4.20 -0.26
CA GLN A 29 -6.83 -5.36 -0.96
C GLN A 29 -5.98 -6.21 -0.02
N ARG A 30 -5.06 -5.57 0.71
CA ARG A 30 -4.09 -6.24 1.57
C ARG A 30 -3.49 -5.34 2.63
N ILE A 31 -2.96 -5.97 3.68
CA ILE A 31 -2.16 -5.36 4.73
C ILE A 31 -0.80 -6.05 4.80
N GLN A 32 0.24 -5.24 4.94
CA GLN A 32 1.63 -5.65 4.89
C GLN A 32 2.39 -5.13 6.10
N ILE A 33 3.51 -5.78 6.40
CA ILE A 33 4.59 -5.20 7.18
C ILE A 33 5.77 -4.96 6.25
N VAL A 34 6.33 -3.77 6.32
CA VAL A 34 7.63 -3.46 5.71
C VAL A 34 8.65 -3.41 6.83
N LYS A 35 9.64 -4.31 6.75
CA LYS A 35 10.77 -4.41 7.67
C LYS A 35 12.00 -3.82 6.98
N GLY A 36 12.74 -2.98 7.69
CA GLY A 36 14.09 -2.60 7.30
C GLY A 36 15.09 -2.93 8.41
N TRP A 37 16.31 -3.31 8.04
CA TRP A 37 17.37 -3.63 9.00
C TRP A 37 18.75 -3.37 8.42
N LEU A 38 19.76 -3.41 9.29
CA LEU A 38 21.16 -3.33 8.88
C LEU A 38 21.78 -4.72 8.72
N ASP A 39 22.50 -4.90 7.64
CA ASP A 39 23.37 -6.04 7.36
C ASP A 39 24.80 -5.50 7.25
N GLY A 40 25.46 -5.38 8.41
CA GLY A 40 26.70 -4.61 8.54
C GLY A 40 26.48 -3.11 8.25
N ALA A 41 27.02 -2.62 7.14
CA ALA A 41 26.85 -1.24 6.68
C ALA A 41 25.76 -1.09 5.59
N GLU A 42 25.20 -2.21 5.09
CA GLU A 42 24.17 -2.20 4.06
C GLU A 42 22.78 -2.12 4.70
N THR A 43 21.87 -1.40 4.04
CA THR A 43 20.45 -1.40 4.40
C THR A 43 19.72 -2.49 3.63
N ARG A 44 18.85 -3.22 4.33
CA ARG A 44 17.95 -4.21 3.76
C ARG A 44 16.51 -3.78 3.97
N GLU A 45 15.63 -4.13 3.03
CA GLU A 45 14.19 -3.98 3.16
C GLU A 45 13.51 -5.28 2.71
N GLN A 46 12.45 -5.68 3.42
CA GLN A 46 11.59 -6.78 3.02
C GLN A 46 10.13 -6.44 3.31
N VAL A 47 9.26 -6.78 2.36
CA VAL A 47 7.82 -6.66 2.49
C VAL A 47 7.23 -8.03 2.78
N TYR A 48 6.45 -8.10 3.85
CA TYR A 48 5.68 -9.27 4.23
C TYR A 48 4.21 -9.00 3.93
N GLU A 49 3.59 -9.87 3.12
CA GLU A 49 2.14 -9.93 2.99
C GLU A 49 1.59 -10.58 4.26
N VAL A 50 0.80 -9.83 5.02
CA VAL A 50 0.32 -10.29 6.34
C VAL A 50 -1.15 -10.75 6.27
N GLY A 51 -1.97 -10.06 5.48
CA GLY A 51 -3.36 -10.43 5.27
C GLY A 51 -3.94 -9.81 4.00
N GLY A 52 -5.05 -10.38 3.54
CA GLY A 52 -5.68 -10.06 2.26
C GLY A 52 -5.06 -10.82 1.08
N ASP A 53 -5.31 -10.34 -0.14
CA ASP A 53 -4.87 -11.02 -1.36
C ASP A 53 -4.45 -10.00 -2.44
N PRO A 54 -3.14 -9.88 -2.78
CA PRO A 54 -2.67 -9.01 -3.85
C PRO A 54 -3.18 -9.41 -5.24
N SER A 55 -3.64 -10.65 -5.41
CA SER A 55 -4.12 -11.23 -6.67
C SER A 55 -5.64 -11.38 -6.71
N ASN A 56 -6.38 -10.63 -5.88
CA ASN A 56 -7.85 -10.73 -5.75
C ASN A 56 -8.65 -10.38 -7.02
N GLY A 57 -7.99 -10.00 -8.11
CA GLY A 57 -8.61 -9.65 -9.39
C GLY A 57 -9.40 -8.34 -9.38
N ALA A 58 -9.26 -7.51 -8.33
CA ALA A 58 -9.93 -6.23 -8.27
C ALA A 58 -9.36 -5.23 -9.29
N THR A 59 -10.26 -4.43 -9.87
CA THR A 59 -9.94 -3.44 -10.90
C THR A 59 -10.91 -2.27 -10.85
N VAL A 60 -10.84 -1.36 -11.80
CA VAL A 60 -11.76 -0.24 -11.99
C VAL A 60 -12.12 -0.14 -13.47
N ASP A 61 -13.40 0.12 -13.76
CA ASP A 61 -13.82 0.49 -15.11
C ASP A 61 -13.32 1.91 -15.41
N GLU A 62 -12.35 2.06 -16.31
CA GLU A 62 -11.76 3.36 -16.62
C GLU A 62 -12.75 4.34 -17.29
N ALA A 63 -13.82 3.87 -17.91
CA ALA A 63 -14.82 4.75 -18.54
C ALA A 63 -15.78 5.36 -17.51
N THR A 64 -16.11 4.63 -16.45
CA THR A 64 -17.08 5.07 -15.43
C THR A 64 -16.45 5.36 -14.08
N CYS A 65 -15.19 4.97 -13.88
CA CYS A 65 -14.48 4.95 -12.61
C CYS A 65 -15.16 4.14 -11.50
N THR A 66 -15.94 3.12 -11.89
CA THR A 66 -16.61 2.21 -10.97
C THR A 66 -15.66 1.09 -10.53
N PRO A 67 -15.40 0.88 -9.23
CA PRO A 67 -14.62 -0.24 -8.74
C PRO A 67 -15.28 -1.59 -9.09
N MET A 68 -14.46 -2.60 -9.35
CA MET A 68 -14.87 -3.96 -9.69
C MET A 68 -14.05 -4.99 -8.91
N GLY A 69 -14.68 -6.12 -8.58
CA GLY A 69 -14.04 -7.21 -7.85
C GLY A 69 -14.27 -7.16 -6.33
N ALA A 70 -13.78 -8.17 -5.65
CA ALA A 70 -13.92 -8.32 -4.20
C ALA A 70 -12.84 -7.55 -3.44
N GLY A 71 -13.03 -7.38 -2.13
CA GLY A 71 -12.04 -6.82 -1.22
C GLY A 71 -12.56 -6.87 0.21
N PHE A 72 -11.83 -6.23 1.12
CA PHE A 72 -12.11 -6.29 2.55
C PHE A 72 -12.55 -4.93 3.08
N ASP A 73 -13.59 -4.90 3.91
CA ASP A 73 -13.93 -3.71 4.69
C ASP A 73 -12.96 -3.51 5.85
N THR A 74 -12.48 -4.61 6.43
CA THR A 74 -11.53 -4.65 7.54
C THR A 74 -10.48 -5.73 7.35
N LEU A 75 -9.25 -5.45 7.76
CA LEU A 75 -8.18 -6.44 7.88
C LEU A 75 -7.63 -6.37 9.31
N CYS A 76 -7.58 -7.51 9.99
CA CYS A 76 -7.10 -7.63 11.37
C CYS A 76 -6.23 -8.87 11.47
N GLU A 77 -4.94 -8.69 11.73
CA GLU A 77 -3.97 -9.79 11.71
C GLU A 77 -2.96 -9.65 12.84
N THR A 78 -2.34 -10.77 13.21
CA THR A 78 -1.18 -10.79 14.10
C THR A 78 0.00 -11.37 13.35
N TRP A 79 1.14 -10.70 13.41
CA TRP A 79 2.35 -11.11 12.71
C TRP A 79 3.54 -11.12 13.66
N THR A 80 4.37 -12.15 13.55
CA THR A 80 5.63 -12.29 14.27
C THR A 80 6.75 -12.24 13.25
N ASP A 81 7.81 -11.47 13.53
CA ASP A 81 8.97 -11.39 12.65
C ASP A 81 9.70 -12.74 12.59
N PRO A 82 9.66 -13.47 11.45
CA PRO A 82 10.24 -14.80 11.35
C PRO A 82 11.77 -14.78 11.32
N ASP A 83 12.34 -13.65 10.91
CA ASP A 83 13.77 -13.47 10.67
C ASP A 83 14.34 -12.40 11.62
N PHE A 84 13.80 -12.32 12.84
CA PHE A 84 14.26 -11.37 13.85
C PHE A 84 15.67 -11.75 14.33
N ASP A 85 16.57 -10.78 14.30
CA ASP A 85 17.91 -10.88 14.87
C ASP A 85 18.07 -9.75 15.90
N ALA A 86 18.19 -10.12 17.17
CA ALA A 86 18.33 -9.18 18.29
C ALA A 86 19.68 -8.44 18.30
N SER A 87 20.63 -8.83 17.45
CA SER A 87 21.95 -8.19 17.36
C SER A 87 22.00 -7.04 16.35
N VAL A 88 20.97 -6.85 15.54
CA VAL A 88 20.95 -5.83 14.47
C VAL A 88 19.85 -4.80 14.68
N PRO A 89 20.12 -3.50 14.42
CA PRO A 89 19.07 -2.49 14.38
C PRO A 89 18.06 -2.78 13.27
N ALA A 90 16.78 -2.63 13.59
CA ALA A 90 15.68 -2.87 12.67
C ALA A 90 14.50 -1.92 12.91
N PHE A 91 13.63 -1.79 11.92
CA PHE A 91 12.36 -1.09 12.04
C PHE A 91 11.26 -1.80 11.25
N TRP A 92 10.01 -1.57 11.66
CA TRP A 92 8.82 -2.09 11.02
C TRP A 92 7.76 -1.01 10.90
N TYR A 93 7.03 -0.97 9.79
CA TYR A 93 5.77 -0.24 9.70
C TYR A 93 4.73 -1.05 8.94
N ALA A 94 3.47 -0.87 9.31
CA ALA A 94 2.37 -1.47 8.56
C ALA A 94 2.05 -0.62 7.33
N ARG A 95 1.78 -1.28 6.20
CA ARG A 95 1.30 -0.67 4.95
C ARG A 95 0.01 -1.33 4.51
N VAL A 96 -1.04 -0.54 4.34
CA VAL A 96 -2.35 -1.00 3.85
C VAL A 96 -2.52 -0.50 2.43
N ILE A 97 -3.05 -1.35 1.56
CA ILE A 97 -3.25 -1.03 0.15
C ILE A 97 -4.70 -1.34 -0.23
N GLU A 98 -5.35 -0.36 -0.85
CA GLU A 98 -6.71 -0.49 -1.38
C GLU A 98 -6.73 -1.18 -2.75
N ASN A 99 -7.91 -1.66 -3.13
CA ASN A 99 -8.17 -2.04 -4.51
C ASN A 99 -7.95 -0.85 -5.46
N PRO A 100 -7.67 -1.10 -6.75
CA PRO A 100 -7.43 -0.02 -7.70
C PRO A 100 -8.63 0.93 -7.85
N THR A 101 -8.33 2.23 -7.98
CA THR A 101 -9.27 3.30 -8.29
C THR A 101 -8.79 4.10 -9.50
N CYS A 102 -9.69 4.88 -10.11
CA CYS A 102 -9.27 5.87 -11.09
C CYS A 102 -8.41 6.95 -10.43
N ARG A 103 -7.39 7.42 -11.15
CA ARG A 103 -6.74 8.69 -10.81
C ARG A 103 -7.73 9.84 -10.92
N TRP A 104 -7.50 10.89 -10.13
CA TRP A 104 -8.20 12.17 -10.25
C TRP A 104 -8.26 12.68 -11.70
N SER A 105 -7.15 12.62 -12.45
CA SER A 105 -7.10 13.05 -13.84
C SER A 105 -8.11 12.29 -14.70
N ARG A 106 -8.20 10.96 -14.54
CA ARG A 106 -9.15 10.14 -15.28
C ARG A 106 -10.60 10.48 -14.93
N VAL A 107 -10.89 10.71 -13.64
CA VAL A 107 -12.22 11.18 -13.19
C VAL A 107 -12.58 12.51 -13.87
N ALA A 108 -11.65 13.47 -13.92
CA ALA A 108 -11.86 14.76 -14.55
C ALA A 108 -12.09 14.64 -16.07
N CYS A 109 -11.32 13.79 -16.76
CA CYS A 109 -11.49 13.52 -18.20
C CYS A 109 -12.87 12.91 -18.51
N ASN A 110 -13.32 11.96 -17.70
CA ASN A 110 -14.64 11.35 -17.85
C ASN A 110 -15.76 12.37 -17.62
N ALA A 111 -15.63 13.21 -16.58
CA ALA A 111 -16.59 14.27 -16.29
C ALA A 111 -16.66 15.35 -17.39
N ALA A 112 -15.54 15.62 -18.07
CA ALA A 112 -15.47 16.53 -19.22
C ALA A 112 -15.97 15.89 -20.52
N GLY A 113 -16.24 14.58 -20.54
CA GLY A 113 -16.70 13.87 -21.74
C GLY A 113 -15.68 13.86 -22.86
N VAL A 114 -14.38 13.80 -22.53
CA VAL A 114 -13.29 13.82 -23.53
C VAL A 114 -13.40 12.61 -24.46
N ASP A 115 -13.52 12.89 -25.76
CA ASP A 115 -13.44 11.89 -26.81
C ASP A 115 -12.09 12.00 -27.54
N CYS A 116 -11.23 11.01 -27.28
CA CYS A 116 -9.89 10.92 -27.87
C CYS A 116 -9.87 10.80 -29.40
N ALA A 117 -11.00 10.47 -30.04
CA ALA A 117 -11.11 10.44 -31.49
C ALA A 117 -11.33 11.84 -32.12
N THR A 118 -11.77 12.82 -31.32
CA THR A 118 -12.21 14.13 -31.84
C THR A 118 -11.51 15.33 -31.19
N ILE A 119 -10.89 15.15 -30.03
CA ILE A 119 -10.20 16.21 -29.32
C ILE A 119 -9.01 16.77 -30.12
N SER A 120 -8.85 18.09 -30.12
CA SER A 120 -7.74 18.76 -30.79
C SER A 120 -6.40 18.45 -30.10
N ASP A 121 -5.32 18.32 -30.86
CA ASP A 121 -3.97 18.15 -30.32
C ASP A 121 -3.48 19.37 -29.51
N THR A 122 -4.13 20.53 -29.67
CA THR A 122 -3.83 21.75 -28.90
C THR A 122 -4.73 21.93 -27.67
N ASP A 123 -5.67 21.00 -27.43
CA ASP A 123 -6.57 21.10 -26.30
C ASP A 123 -5.82 20.80 -24.98
N PRO A 124 -6.01 21.57 -23.91
CA PRO A 124 -5.38 21.30 -22.62
C PRO A 124 -5.75 19.94 -22.01
N LEU A 125 -6.84 19.31 -22.44
CA LEU A 125 -7.23 17.96 -22.01
C LEU A 125 -6.71 16.86 -22.95
N ARG A 126 -5.83 17.16 -23.91
CA ARG A 126 -5.24 16.17 -24.82
C ARG A 126 -4.51 15.04 -24.10
N ASP A 127 -3.95 15.34 -22.92
CA ASP A 127 -3.25 14.39 -22.05
C ASP A 127 -4.19 13.31 -21.48
N CYS A 128 -5.52 13.52 -21.49
CA CYS A 128 -6.51 12.48 -21.18
C CYS A 128 -6.42 11.26 -22.11
N CYS A 129 -5.74 11.41 -23.25
CA CYS A 129 -5.62 10.43 -24.31
C CYS A 129 -4.16 10.00 -24.54
N ASP A 130 -3.24 10.38 -23.65
CA ASP A 130 -1.85 9.92 -23.69
C ASP A 130 -1.74 8.52 -23.05
N PRO A 131 -1.36 7.47 -23.81
CA PRO A 131 -1.24 6.12 -23.28
C PRO A 131 -0.13 5.96 -22.24
N ASN A 132 0.79 6.92 -22.11
CA ASN A 132 1.85 6.90 -21.11
C ASN A 132 1.36 7.38 -19.73
N VAL A 133 0.16 7.98 -19.66
CA VAL A 133 -0.46 8.40 -18.41
C VAL A 133 -1.28 7.26 -17.85
N SER A 134 -0.86 6.73 -16.71
CA SER A 134 -1.61 5.70 -16.00
C SER A 134 -2.97 6.26 -15.55
N HIS A 135 -4.08 5.61 -15.93
CA HIS A 135 -5.44 6.04 -15.58
C HIS A 135 -5.89 5.60 -14.19
N THR A 136 -5.16 4.66 -13.58
CA THR A 136 -5.52 4.02 -12.31
C THR A 136 -4.41 4.19 -11.27
N ILE A 137 -4.78 4.08 -10.00
CA ILE A 137 -3.89 4.06 -8.84
C ILE A 137 -4.36 3.03 -7.83
N GLN A 138 -3.45 2.67 -6.92
CA GLN A 138 -3.80 2.08 -5.65
C GLN A 138 -3.42 3.04 -4.55
N GLU A 139 -4.41 3.41 -3.74
CA GLU A 139 -4.18 4.20 -2.55
C GLU A 139 -3.48 3.35 -1.49
N ARG A 140 -2.66 4.02 -0.68
CA ARG A 140 -1.88 3.38 0.38
C ARG A 140 -1.90 4.22 1.65
N ALA A 141 -2.03 3.54 2.78
CA ALA A 141 -1.79 4.12 4.10
C ALA A 141 -0.61 3.42 4.76
N TRP A 142 0.18 4.15 5.53
CA TRP A 142 1.27 3.58 6.33
C TRP A 142 1.22 4.10 7.76
N THR A 143 1.66 3.28 8.71
CA THR A 143 1.83 3.69 10.10
C THR A 143 3.18 4.37 10.29
N SER A 144 3.35 5.11 11.38
CA SER A 144 4.70 5.49 11.82
C SER A 144 5.50 4.23 12.19
N PRO A 145 6.82 4.21 11.96
CA PRO A 145 7.64 3.05 12.25
C PRO A 145 7.74 2.75 13.75
N ILE A 146 7.97 1.48 14.05
CA ILE A 146 8.42 0.96 15.33
C ILE A 146 9.88 0.55 15.13
N TRP A 147 10.77 1.02 16.00
CA TRP A 147 12.21 0.80 15.92
C TRP A 147 12.67 -0.23 16.95
N TYR A 148 13.77 -0.89 16.66
CA TYR A 148 14.53 -1.71 17.59
C TYR A 148 16.02 -1.36 17.44
N VAL A 149 16.65 -1.02 18.55
CA VAL A 149 18.07 -0.73 18.64
C VAL A 149 18.63 -1.66 19.71
N PRO A 150 19.53 -2.60 19.38
CA PRO A 150 20.15 -3.48 20.37
C PRO A 150 20.91 -2.67 21.42
N ALA A 151 20.75 -2.99 22.71
CA ALA A 151 21.71 -2.57 23.72
C ALA A 151 23.09 -3.15 23.40
N GLY A 152 24.07 -2.26 23.26
CA GLY A 152 25.47 -2.62 23.02
C GLY A 152 26.15 -3.30 24.20
#